data_AF-E2S752-F1
#
_entry.id   AF-E2S752-F1
#
_cell.length_a   1.000
_cell.length_b   1.000
_cell.length_c   1.000
_cell.angle_alpha   90.00
_cell.angle_beta   90.00
_cell.angle_gamma   90.00
#
_symmetry.space_group_name_H-M   'P 1'
#
loop_
_entity.id
_entity.type
_entity.pdbx_description
1 polymer ?
#
loop_
_entity_poly.entity_id
_entity_poly.type
_entity_poly.pdbx_seq_one_letter_code
_entity_poly.pdbx_strand_id
1 'polypeptide(L)'
;MSKKTRQQIIKAGKKVLNVRALHPERSLAKHYNPLAMDPALVKAHDALDREVDKAFGAPRKLTTVRQRQELLFANYEKLTTQQP
;
A
#
# COMPACT_ATOMS: atom_id res chain seq x y z
N MET A 1 -5.23 -14.61 5.36
CA MET A 1 -5.87 -13.50 4.61
C MET A 1 -7.08 -14.01 3.85
N SER A 2 -8.21 -13.29 3.85
CA SER A 2 -9.43 -13.70 3.13
C SER A 2 -9.33 -13.49 1.60
N LYS A 3 -10.09 -14.25 0.81
CA LYS A 3 -10.21 -14.06 -0.66
C LYS A 3 -10.70 -12.65 -1.02
N LYS A 4 -11.64 -12.11 -0.23
CA LYS A 4 -12.19 -10.75 -0.40
C LYS A 4 -11.10 -9.69 -0.22
N THR A 5 -10.31 -9.78 0.85
CA THR A 5 -9.18 -8.86 1.12
C THR A 5 -8.17 -8.90 -0.02
N ARG A 6 -7.80 -10.10 -0.49
CA ARG A 6 -6.88 -10.26 -1.64
C ARG A 6 -7.41 -9.55 -2.89
N GLN A 7 -8.69 -9.73 -3.21
CA GLN A 7 -9.32 -9.10 -4.37
C GLN A 7 -9.36 -7.57 -4.25
N GLN A 8 -9.58 -7.02 -3.05
CA GLN A 8 -9.57 -5.58 -2.81
C GLN A 8 -8.17 -4.98 -3.08
N ILE A 9 -7.11 -5.63 -2.60
CA ILE A 9 -5.72 -5.22 -2.87
C ILE A 9 -5.43 -5.27 -4.38
N ILE A 10 -5.80 -6.36 -5.07
CA ILE A 10 -5.62 -6.48 -6.53
C ILE A 10 -6.34 -5.35 -7.26
N LYS A 11 -7.59 -5.06 -6.89
CA LYS A 11 -8.37 -3.97 -7.49
C LYS A 11 -7.71 -2.61 -7.26
N ALA A 12 -7.19 -2.35 -6.06
CA ALA A 12 -6.48 -1.11 -5.74
C ALA A 12 -5.16 -0.99 -6.51
N GLY A 13 -4.38 -2.08 -6.60
CA GLY A 13 -3.14 -2.13 -7.40
C GLY A 13 -3.39 -1.85 -8.89
N LYS A 14 -4.46 -2.41 -9.47
CA LYS A 14 -4.86 -2.09 -10.86
C LYS A 14 -5.18 -0.61 -11.06
N LYS A 15 -5.74 0.08 -10.05
CA LYS A 15 -5.96 1.53 -10.14
C LYS A 15 -4.66 2.31 -10.23
N VAL A 16 -3.62 1.91 -9.48
CA VAL A 16 -2.28 2.53 -9.59
C VAL A 16 -1.75 2.39 -11.02
N LEU A 17 -1.89 1.22 -11.64
CA LEU A 17 -1.51 1.00 -13.04
C LEU A 17 -2.29 1.90 -14.00
N ASN A 18 -3.62 1.96 -13.85
CA ASN A 18 -4.48 2.77 -14.70
C ASN A 18 -4.12 4.27 -14.61
N VAL A 19 -3.83 4.78 -13.41
CA VAL A 19 -3.44 6.18 -13.23
C VAL A 19 -2.07 6.47 -13.85
N ARG A 20 -1.09 5.57 -13.71
CA ARG A 20 0.20 5.73 -14.40
C ARG A 20 0.02 5.79 -15.92
N ALA A 21 -0.90 4.99 -16.46
CA ALA A 21 -1.18 4.93 -17.90
C ALA A 21 -1.83 6.21 -18.47
N LEU A 22 -2.31 7.14 -17.63
CA LEU A 22 -2.79 8.45 -18.08
C LEU A 22 -1.65 9.36 -18.56
N HIS A 23 -0.40 9.09 -18.14
CA HIS A 23 0.79 9.84 -18.52
C HIS A 23 1.87 8.90 -19.07
N PRO A 24 1.66 8.33 -20.28
CA PRO A 24 2.58 7.35 -20.88
C PRO A 24 3.96 7.93 -21.22
N GLU A 25 4.07 9.25 -21.33
CA GLU A 25 5.31 9.98 -21.60
C GLU A 25 6.24 10.09 -20.37
N ARG A 26 5.71 9.82 -19.16
CA ARG A 26 6.50 9.86 -17.92
C ARG A 26 7.19 8.53 -17.66
N SER A 27 8.49 8.58 -17.38
CA SER A 27 9.20 7.46 -16.77
C SER A 27 8.71 7.20 -15.34
N LEU A 28 9.03 6.03 -14.77
CA LEU A 28 8.73 5.75 -13.36
C LEU A 28 9.38 6.79 -12.43
N ALA A 29 10.61 7.22 -12.70
CA ALA A 29 11.24 8.28 -11.90
C ALA A 29 10.43 9.59 -11.90
N LYS A 30 9.85 9.98 -13.05
CA LYS A 30 8.97 11.15 -13.15
C LYS A 30 7.64 10.94 -12.41
N HIS A 31 7.04 9.75 -12.52
CA HIS A 31 5.82 9.39 -11.78
C HIS A 31 5.99 9.43 -10.26
N TYR A 32 7.20 9.16 -9.76
CA TYR A 32 7.48 9.03 -8.32
C TYR A 32 8.36 10.15 -7.76
N ASN A 33 8.52 11.27 -8.47
CA ASN A 33 9.15 12.45 -7.90
C ASN A 33 8.26 12.98 -6.75
N PRO A 34 8.71 12.99 -5.49
CA PRO A 34 7.88 13.37 -4.35
C PRO A 34 7.32 14.80 -4.42
N LEU A 35 8.01 15.70 -5.12
CA LEU A 35 7.60 17.10 -5.28
C LEU A 35 6.66 17.32 -6.48
N ALA A 36 6.50 16.34 -7.35
CA ALA A 36 5.75 16.46 -8.61
C ALA A 36 4.88 15.23 -8.93
N MET A 37 4.63 14.38 -7.95
CA MET A 37 3.79 13.20 -8.09
C MET A 37 2.35 13.65 -8.37
N ASP A 38 1.73 13.05 -9.39
CA ASP A 38 0.35 13.39 -9.76
C ASP A 38 -0.60 13.13 -8.56
N PRO A 39 -1.46 14.09 -8.18
CA PRO A 39 -2.41 13.91 -7.08
C PRO A 39 -3.32 12.69 -7.23
N ALA A 40 -3.68 12.31 -8.46
CA ALA A 40 -4.43 11.08 -8.74
C ALA A 40 -3.60 9.83 -8.40
N LEU A 41 -2.29 9.86 -8.63
CA LEU A 41 -1.40 8.75 -8.31
C LEU A 41 -1.20 8.65 -6.79
N VAL A 42 -1.03 9.78 -6.09
CA VAL A 42 -1.02 9.83 -4.61
C VAL A 42 -2.31 9.23 -4.06
N LYS A 43 -3.48 9.64 -4.55
CA LYS A 43 -4.78 9.11 -4.13
C LYS A 43 -4.94 7.61 -4.43
N ALA A 44 -4.36 7.12 -5.53
CA ALA A 44 -4.38 5.70 -5.85
C ALA A 44 -3.53 4.87 -4.87
N HIS A 45 -2.35 5.36 -4.49
CA HIS A 45 -1.53 4.74 -3.43
C HIS A 45 -2.21 4.81 -2.07
N ASP A 46 -2.81 5.93 -1.71
CA ASP A 46 -3.56 6.06 -0.45
C ASP A 46 -4.71 5.05 -0.33
N ALA A 47 -5.36 4.73 -1.44
CA ALA A 47 -6.40 3.70 -1.49
C ALA A 47 -5.81 2.29 -1.37
N LEU A 48 -4.65 2.04 -1.99
CA LEU A 48 -3.94 0.77 -1.87
C LEU A 48 -3.45 0.53 -0.44
N ASP A 49 -2.79 1.53 0.15
CA ASP A 49 -2.31 1.52 1.54
C ASP A 49 -3.41 1.15 2.51
N ARG A 50 -4.62 1.71 2.36
CA ARG A 50 -5.77 1.38 3.23
C ARG A 50 -6.12 -0.10 3.19
N GLU A 51 -6.05 -0.74 2.03
CA GLU A 51 -6.38 -2.17 1.90
C GLU A 51 -5.23 -3.07 2.38
N VAL A 52 -3.98 -2.62 2.22
CA VAL A 52 -2.80 -3.32 2.75
C VAL A 52 -2.75 -3.23 4.28
N ASP A 53 -2.91 -2.04 4.86
CA ASP A 53 -2.92 -1.84 6.31
C ASP A 53 -3.98 -2.75 6.98
N LYS A 54 -5.18 -2.83 6.40
CA LYS A 54 -6.23 -3.77 6.85
C LYS A 54 -5.80 -5.23 6.76
N ALA A 55 -5.09 -5.63 5.70
CA ALA A 55 -4.61 -6.99 5.54
C ALA A 55 -3.53 -7.36 6.57
N PHE A 56 -2.77 -6.38 7.05
CA PHE A 56 -1.81 -6.53 8.16
C PHE A 56 -2.47 -6.46 9.55
N GLY A 57 -3.79 -6.27 9.63
CA GLY A 57 -4.55 -6.27 10.87
C GLY A 57 -4.86 -4.88 11.45
N ALA A 58 -4.52 -3.79 10.75
CA ALA A 58 -4.90 -2.46 11.20
C ALA A 58 -6.41 -2.21 11.01
N PRO A 59 -7.10 -1.56 11.97
CA PRO A 59 -8.54 -1.26 11.85
C PRO A 59 -8.83 -0.17 10.80
N ARG A 60 -7.82 0.64 10.47
CA ARG A 60 -7.88 1.76 9.52
C ARG A 60 -6.49 2.01 8.92
N LYS A 61 -6.44 2.89 7.89
CA LYS A 61 -5.17 3.33 7.32
C LYS A 61 -4.29 3.95 8.41
N LEU A 62 -3.04 3.51 8.47
CA LEU A 62 -2.02 4.05 9.37
C LEU A 62 -1.42 5.32 8.74
N THR A 63 -1.22 6.36 9.54
CA THR A 63 -0.84 7.69 9.03
C THR A 63 0.60 8.05 9.36
N THR A 64 1.27 7.28 10.22
CA THR A 64 2.67 7.54 10.61
C THR A 64 3.53 6.31 10.39
N VAL A 65 4.83 6.57 10.19
CA VAL A 65 5.84 5.50 10.09
C VAL A 65 5.89 4.68 11.39
N ARG A 66 5.83 5.34 12.55
CA ARG A 66 5.85 4.68 13.86
C ARG A 66 4.72 3.66 14.03
N GLN A 67 3.47 4.03 13.69
CA GLN A 67 2.33 3.12 13.76
C GLN A 67 2.54 1.87 12.89
N ARG A 68 3.10 2.06 11.68
CA ARG A 68 3.40 0.95 10.77
C ARG A 68 4.52 0.07 11.31
N GLN A 69 5.57 0.66 11.86
CA GLN A 69 6.68 -0.08 12.47
C GLN A 69 6.19 -0.93 13.65
N GLU A 70 5.42 -0.36 14.58
CA GLU A 70 4.87 -1.09 15.73
C GLU A 70 4.07 -2.33 15.29
N LEU A 71 3.19 -2.19 14.29
CA LEU A 71 2.42 -3.31 13.74
C LEU A 71 3.31 -4.35 13.04
N LEU A 72 4.29 -3.91 12.24
CA LEU A 72 5.17 -4.80 11.49
C LEU A 72 6.10 -5.59 12.42
N PHE A 73 6.66 -4.98 13.46
CA PHE A 73 7.49 -5.66 14.45
C PHE A 73 6.69 -6.71 15.24
N ALA A 74 5.48 -6.38 15.69
CA ALA A 74 4.62 -7.36 16.38
C ALA A 74 4.24 -8.54 15.48
N ASN A 75 4.03 -8.31 14.18
CA ASN A 75 3.79 -9.39 13.23
C ASN A 75 5.05 -10.21 12.92
N TYR A 76 6.20 -9.56 12.86
CA TYR A 76 7.49 -10.22 12.66
C TYR A 76 7.84 -11.14 13.84
N GLU A 77 7.71 -10.65 15.08
CA GLU A 77 7.93 -11.45 16.29
C GLU A 77 7.10 -12.73 16.29
N LYS A 78 5.80 -12.65 15.94
CA LYS A 78 4.93 -13.83 15.81
C LYS A 78 5.42 -14.82 14.76
N LEU A 79 5.98 -14.34 13.65
CA LEU A 79 6.51 -15.19 12.59
C LEU A 79 7.81 -15.88 13.00
N THR A 80 8.67 -15.22 13.77
CA THR A 80 9.98 -15.75 14.16
C THR A 80 9.97 -16.54 15.46
N THR A 81 9.03 -16.27 16.37
CA THR A 81 8.86 -17.04 17.62
C THR A 81 8.07 -18.33 17.45
N GLN A 82 7.37 -18.47 16.32
CA GLN A 82 6.66 -19.70 15.95
C GLN A 82 7.47 -20.64 15.03
N GLN A 83 8.76 -20.38 14.84
CA GLN A 83 9.66 -21.35 14.19
C GLN A 83 10.12 -22.38 15.24
N PRO A 84 9.97 -23.70 14.97
CA PRO A 84 10.54 -24.74 15.83
C PRO A 84 12.07 -24.70 15.85
#